data_AF-A0A2G9XDC1-F1
#
_entry.id   AF-A0A2G9XDC1-F1
#
_cell.length_a   1.000
_cell.length_b   1.000
_cell.length_c   1.000
_cell.angle_alpha   90.00
_cell.angle_beta   90.00
_cell.angle_gamma   90.00
#
_symmetry.space_group_name_H-M   'P 1'
#
loop_
_entity.id
_entity.type
_entity.pdbx_description
1 polymer ?
#
loop_
_entity_poly.entity_id
_entity_poly.type
_entity_poly.pdbx_seq_one_letter_code
_entity_poly.pdbx_strand_id
1 'polypeptide(L)'
;SAALIIILGFSIYANSMKGKFIRDDESLIRDNIYIKSWSKVLNCFKNDIAAGGRQRWNSYRPFQMLTYMIDYSLWKLDVRGYHLINIILHILTALAIYWFINLIYGDSLLALFTSALFVINPLHVEAVSYISGRADSLSALFLLLCLIFYIKLVGRKNVMLYILGVSP
;
A
#
# COMPACT_ATOMS: atom_id res chain seq x y z
N SER A 1 -4.46 14.94 15.08
CA SER A 1 -4.89 14.44 13.75
C SER A 1 -4.37 13.04 13.43
N ALA A 2 -3.05 12.83 13.30
CA ALA A 2 -2.50 11.52 12.92
C ALA A 2 -2.88 10.37 13.87
N ALA A 3 -2.80 10.58 15.19
CA ALA A 3 -3.20 9.57 16.17
C ALA A 3 -4.65 9.12 16.01
N LEU A 4 -5.57 10.05 15.71
CA LEU A 4 -6.98 9.73 15.49
C LEU A 4 -7.17 8.85 14.25
N ILE A 5 -6.49 9.17 13.14
CA ILE A 5 -6.53 8.38 11.90
C ILE A 5 -6.04 6.96 12.15
N ILE A 6 -4.94 6.81 12.90
CA ILE A 6 -4.37 5.50 13.26
C ILE A 6 -5.35 4.71 14.12
N ILE A 7 -5.89 5.32 15.18
CA ILE A 7 -6.84 4.65 16.10
C ILE A 7 -8.10 4.21 15.34
N LEU A 8 -8.66 5.08 14.49
CA LEU A 8 -9.84 4.75 13.68
C LEU A 8 -9.55 3.59 12.73
N GLY A 9 -8.44 3.65 11.98
CA GLY A 9 -8.09 2.61 11.01
C GLY A 9 -7.88 1.25 11.67
N PHE A 10 -7.19 1.20 12.81
CA PHE A 10 -7.07 -0.04 13.56
C PHE A 10 -8.41 -0.52 14.10
N SER A 11 -9.20 0.36 14.72
CA SER A 11 -10.46 -0.05 15.37
C SER A 11 -11.47 -0.63 14.38
N ILE A 12 -11.58 -0.03 13.19
CA ILE A 12 -12.54 -0.45 12.16
C ILE A 12 -12.12 -1.78 11.52
N TYR A 13 -10.84 -1.92 11.20
CA TYR A 13 -10.36 -3.09 10.46
C TYR A 13 -9.76 -4.19 11.34
N ALA A 14 -9.68 -4.01 12.67
CA ALA A 14 -9.18 -5.02 13.61
C ALA A 14 -9.88 -6.37 13.45
N ASN A 15 -11.16 -6.38 13.09
CA ASN A 15 -11.91 -7.62 12.88
C ASN A 15 -11.36 -8.46 11.70
N SER A 16 -10.73 -7.84 10.70
CA SER A 16 -10.11 -8.55 9.57
C SER A 16 -8.99 -9.50 10.01
N MET A 17 -8.38 -9.27 11.18
CA MET A 17 -7.33 -10.14 11.74
C MET A 17 -7.82 -11.55 12.06
N LYS A 18 -9.13 -11.77 12.15
CA LYS A 18 -9.76 -13.09 12.34
C LYS A 18 -10.01 -13.82 11.02
N GLY A 19 -9.61 -13.22 9.90
CA GLY A 19 -9.75 -13.76 8.57
C GLY A 19 -8.85 -14.97 8.31
N LYS A 20 -9.01 -15.54 7.12
CA LYS A 20 -8.21 -16.64 6.58
C LYS A 20 -7.77 -16.28 5.16
N PHE A 21 -6.77 -16.99 4.65
CA PHE A 21 -6.50 -16.95 3.21
C PHE A 21 -7.74 -17.40 2.45
N ILE A 22 -8.13 -16.63 1.45
CA ILE A 22 -9.27 -16.94 0.57
C ILE A 22 -8.86 -16.74 -0.89
N ARG A 23 -9.45 -17.53 -1.80
CA ARG A 23 -9.34 -17.34 -3.26
C ARG A 23 -7.90 -17.13 -3.73
N ASP A 24 -7.56 -15.90 -4.10
CA ASP A 24 -6.27 -15.52 -4.68
C ASP A 24 -5.13 -15.67 -3.67
N ASP A 25 -5.40 -15.50 -2.38
CA ASP A 25 -4.39 -15.62 -1.34
C ASP A 25 -3.76 -17.02 -1.32
N GLU A 26 -4.54 -18.05 -1.68
CA GLU A 26 -4.05 -19.43 -1.71
C GLU A 26 -2.98 -19.59 -2.79
N SER A 27 -3.23 -19.11 -4.02
CA SER A 27 -2.25 -19.21 -5.11
C SER A 27 -1.11 -18.21 -4.97
N LEU A 28 -1.39 -16.98 -4.53
CA LEU A 28 -0.39 -15.91 -4.43
C LEU A 28 0.53 -16.05 -3.22
N ILE A 29 0.07 -16.68 -2.14
CA ILE A 29 0.79 -16.75 -0.86
C ILE A 29 1.03 -18.19 -0.42
N ARG A 30 -0.03 -18.96 -0.15
CA ARG A 30 0.11 -20.31 0.42
C ARG A 30 0.93 -21.22 -0.50
N ASP A 31 0.58 -21.26 -1.77
CA ASP A 31 1.16 -22.19 -2.74
C ASP A 31 2.39 -21.61 -3.44
N ASN A 32 2.58 -20.29 -3.37
CA ASN A 32 3.63 -19.59 -4.10
C ASN A 32 5.02 -19.91 -3.55
N ILE A 33 5.76 -20.79 -4.23
CA ILE A 33 7.10 -21.21 -3.79
C ILE A 33 8.17 -20.11 -3.90
N TYR A 34 7.90 -19.04 -4.65
CA TYR A 34 8.86 -17.98 -4.89
C TYR A 34 8.96 -17.02 -3.71
N ILE A 35 7.87 -16.79 -2.97
CA ILE A 35 7.88 -15.89 -1.81
C ILE A 35 8.50 -16.54 -0.56
N LYS A 36 8.67 -17.86 -0.54
CA LYS A 36 9.07 -18.61 0.66
C LYS A 36 10.55 -18.55 1.01
N SER A 37 11.39 -17.99 0.13
CA SER A 37 12.84 -17.88 0.33
C SER A 37 13.41 -16.65 -0.35
N TRP A 38 14.27 -15.92 0.36
CA TRP A 38 15.02 -14.77 -0.17
C TRP A 38 15.94 -15.13 -1.34
N SER A 39 16.41 -16.38 -1.42
CA SER A 39 17.19 -16.84 -2.59
C SER A 39 16.42 -16.76 -3.91
N LYS A 40 15.08 -16.65 -3.83
CA LYS A 40 14.19 -16.56 -4.99
C LYS A 40 13.73 -15.14 -5.27
N VAL A 41 14.27 -14.11 -4.62
CA VAL A 41 13.84 -12.71 -4.76
C VAL A 41 13.83 -12.23 -6.22
N LEU A 42 14.77 -12.67 -7.05
CA LEU A 42 14.79 -12.33 -8.47
C LEU A 42 13.56 -12.85 -9.23
N ASN A 43 12.90 -13.90 -8.75
CA ASN A 43 11.68 -14.41 -9.37
C ASN A 43 10.52 -13.43 -9.23
N CYS A 44 10.50 -12.59 -8.19
CA CYS A 44 9.50 -11.54 -8.05
C CYS A 44 9.55 -10.53 -9.21
N PHE A 45 10.72 -10.32 -9.80
CA PHE A 45 10.95 -9.35 -10.88
C PHE A 45 11.00 -9.98 -12.28
N LYS A 46 10.95 -11.30 -12.38
CA LYS A 46 11.06 -12.02 -13.66
C LYS A 46 9.77 -12.70 -14.10
N ASN A 47 8.85 -12.96 -13.18
CA ASN A 47 7.68 -13.77 -13.44
C ASN A 47 6.39 -13.01 -13.13
N ASP A 48 5.26 -13.55 -13.59
CA ASP A 48 3.96 -13.09 -13.14
C ASP A 48 3.72 -13.41 -11.65
N ILE A 49 2.83 -12.66 -11.01
CA ILE A 49 2.59 -12.71 -9.56
C ILE A 49 2.21 -14.11 -9.04
N ALA A 50 1.54 -14.93 -9.86
CA ALA A 50 1.04 -16.25 -9.49
C ALA A 50 1.96 -17.40 -9.95
N ALA A 51 3.06 -17.10 -10.66
CA ALA A 51 3.91 -18.10 -11.32
C ALA A 51 4.43 -19.21 -10.39
N GLY A 52 4.69 -18.87 -9.12
CA GLY A 52 5.16 -19.85 -8.13
C GLY A 52 4.04 -20.69 -7.49
N GLY A 53 2.77 -20.32 -7.71
CA GLY A 53 1.56 -20.94 -7.15
C GLY A 53 0.78 -21.82 -8.14
N ARG A 54 1.43 -22.22 -9.25
CA ARG A 54 0.86 -23.10 -10.31
C ARG A 54 -0.34 -22.53 -11.07
N GLN A 55 -0.60 -21.22 -10.95
CA GLN A 55 -1.54 -20.49 -11.79
C GLN A 55 -0.79 -19.46 -12.63
N ARG A 56 -1.35 -19.07 -13.78
CA ARG A 56 -0.83 -17.98 -14.61
C ARG A 56 -1.89 -16.92 -14.79
N TRP A 57 -1.57 -15.72 -14.35
CA TRP A 57 -2.49 -14.58 -14.47
C TRP A 57 -2.00 -13.50 -15.42
N ASN A 58 -0.81 -13.69 -16.00
CA ASN A 58 -0.18 -12.73 -16.91
C ASN A 58 -0.15 -11.30 -16.34
N SER A 59 0.04 -11.18 -15.02
CA SER A 59 0.08 -9.90 -14.31
C SER A 59 1.45 -9.70 -13.67
N TYR A 60 2.15 -8.64 -14.06
CA TYR A 60 3.45 -8.29 -13.53
C TYR A 60 3.31 -7.34 -12.33
N ARG A 61 3.50 -7.87 -11.12
CA ARG A 61 3.34 -7.14 -9.85
C ARG A 61 4.49 -7.42 -8.87
N PRO A 62 5.73 -7.04 -9.22
CA PRO A 62 6.92 -7.43 -8.48
C PRO A 62 6.93 -6.94 -7.03
N PHE A 63 6.46 -5.70 -6.81
CA PHE A 63 6.40 -5.12 -5.46
C PHE A 63 5.38 -5.82 -4.58
N GLN A 64 4.20 -6.16 -5.10
CA GLN A 64 3.20 -6.91 -4.33
C GLN A 64 3.77 -8.26 -3.89
N MET A 65 4.40 -8.98 -4.82
CA MET A 65 5.03 -10.27 -4.55
C MET A 65 6.19 -10.16 -3.55
N LEU A 66 6.98 -9.08 -3.62
CA LEU A 66 8.03 -8.79 -2.64
C LEU A 66 7.46 -8.53 -1.25
N THR A 67 6.33 -7.83 -1.12
CA THR A 67 5.68 -7.66 0.20
C THR A 67 5.23 -8.99 0.79
N TYR A 68 4.76 -9.94 -0.03
CA TYR A 68 4.44 -11.29 0.46
C TYR A 68 5.66 -12.11 0.85
N MET A 69 6.81 -11.91 0.18
CA MET A 69 8.08 -12.52 0.59
C MET A 69 8.55 -11.99 1.95
N ILE A 70 8.46 -10.67 2.16
CA ILE A 70 8.74 -10.05 3.45
C ILE A 70 7.81 -10.64 4.51
N ASP A 71 6.51 -10.68 4.24
CA ASP A 71 5.54 -11.24 5.18
C ASP A 71 5.82 -12.70 5.51
N TYR A 72 6.06 -13.54 4.50
CA TYR A 72 6.36 -14.95 4.75
C TYR A 72 7.65 -15.13 5.56
N SER A 73 8.64 -14.24 5.39
CA SER A 73 9.88 -14.29 6.17
C SER A 73 9.65 -14.01 7.66
N LEU A 74 8.68 -13.15 7.98
CA LEU A 74 8.36 -12.71 9.34
C LEU A 74 7.30 -13.58 10.03
N TRP A 75 6.21 -13.90 9.32
CA TRP A 75 5.00 -14.52 9.88
C TRP A 75 4.71 -15.92 9.33
N LYS A 76 5.47 -16.40 8.34
CA LYS A 76 5.18 -17.64 7.59
C LYS A 76 3.75 -17.62 7.05
N LEU A 77 2.92 -18.60 7.41
CA LEU A 77 1.52 -18.68 6.99
C LEU A 77 0.55 -18.16 8.07
N ASP A 78 1.04 -17.43 9.08
CA ASP A 78 0.18 -16.76 10.05
C ASP A 78 -0.53 -15.58 9.39
N VAL A 79 -1.80 -15.77 9.07
CA VAL A 79 -2.68 -14.83 8.34
C VAL A 79 -2.77 -13.47 9.04
N ARG A 80 -2.60 -13.42 10.38
CA ARG A 80 -2.68 -12.19 11.17
C ARG A 80 -1.64 -11.17 10.73
N GLY A 81 -0.42 -11.61 10.42
CA GLY A 81 0.64 -10.70 9.95
C GLY A 81 0.28 -10.02 8.63
N TYR A 82 -0.34 -10.76 7.71
CA TYR A 82 -0.75 -10.25 6.41
C TYR A 82 -1.86 -9.20 6.51
N HIS A 83 -2.89 -9.45 7.35
CA HIS A 83 -3.94 -8.47 7.62
C HIS A 83 -3.38 -7.23 8.33
N LEU A 84 -2.45 -7.40 9.27
CA LEU A 84 -1.80 -6.28 9.96
C LEU A 84 -1.11 -5.36 8.97
N ILE A 85 -0.36 -5.91 8.00
CA ILE A 85 0.29 -5.10 6.97
C ILE A 85 -0.73 -4.38 6.07
N ASN A 86 -1.86 -5.01 5.72
CA ASN A 86 -2.91 -4.32 4.97
C ASN A 86 -3.50 -3.14 5.75
N ILE A 87 -3.80 -3.32 7.03
CA ILE A 87 -4.30 -2.24 7.91
C ILE A 87 -3.27 -1.10 7.97
N ILE A 88 -1.99 -1.43 8.15
CA ILE A 88 -0.91 -0.43 8.18
C ILE A 88 -0.84 0.33 6.84
N LEU A 89 -0.87 -0.37 5.71
CA LEU A 89 -0.82 0.29 4.39
C LEU A 89 -2.03 1.21 4.16
N HIS A 90 -3.22 0.81 4.59
CA HIS A 90 -4.42 1.64 4.51
C HIS A 90 -4.30 2.90 5.38
N ILE A 91 -3.82 2.76 6.63
CA ILE A 91 -3.56 3.89 7.52
C ILE A 91 -2.50 4.82 6.94
N LEU A 92 -1.40 4.28 6.41
CA LEU A 92 -0.36 5.09 5.75
C LEU A 92 -0.93 5.85 4.54
N THR A 93 -1.81 5.24 3.78
CA THR A 93 -2.51 5.90 2.67
C THR A 93 -3.38 7.05 3.18
N ALA A 94 -4.14 6.86 4.26
CA ALA A 94 -4.93 7.91 4.88
C ALA A 94 -4.08 9.06 5.44
N LEU A 95 -2.92 8.75 6.03
CA LEU A 95 -1.96 9.76 6.48
C LEU A 95 -1.36 10.53 5.30
N ALA A 96 -1.09 9.84 4.18
CA ALA A 96 -0.66 10.49 2.95
C ALA A 96 -1.76 11.43 2.40
N ILE A 97 -3.03 11.04 2.43
CA ILE A 97 -4.16 11.92 2.09
C ILE A 97 -4.18 13.15 3.01
N TYR A 98 -4.05 12.96 4.33
CA TYR A 98 -3.99 14.06 5.28
C TYR A 98 -2.87 15.05 4.92
N TRP A 99 -1.66 14.55 4.69
CA TRP A 99 -0.52 15.40 4.31
C TRP A 99 -0.72 16.08 2.96
N PHE A 100 -1.31 15.39 1.98
CA PHE A 100 -1.56 15.93 0.66
C PHE A 100 -2.59 17.06 0.68
N ILE A 101 -3.73 16.87 1.35
CA ILE A 101 -4.77 17.90 1.49
C ILE A 101 -4.23 19.09 2.27
N ASN A 102 -3.51 18.85 3.37
CA ASN A 102 -2.91 19.94 4.14
C ASN A 102 -1.81 20.68 3.34
N LEU A 103 -1.10 20.00 2.44
CA LEU A 103 -0.11 20.62 1.55
C LEU A 103 -0.76 21.54 0.51
N ILE A 104 -1.93 21.19 -0.02
CA ILE A 104 -2.62 21.97 -1.06
C ILE A 104 -3.41 23.14 -0.45
N TYR A 105 -4.16 22.88 0.62
CA TYR A 105 -5.13 23.84 1.16
C TYR A 105 -4.68 24.54 2.44
N GLY A 106 -3.65 24.03 3.13
CA GLY A 106 -3.22 24.56 4.43
C GLY A 106 -4.23 24.36 5.57
N ASP A 107 -5.31 23.60 5.34
CA ASP A 107 -6.38 23.37 6.29
C ASP A 107 -6.28 21.96 6.90
N SER A 108 -5.85 21.92 8.16
CA SER A 108 -5.69 20.67 8.91
C SER A 108 -7.01 20.01 9.30
N LEU A 109 -8.10 20.77 9.41
CA LEU A 109 -9.42 20.23 9.73
C LEU A 109 -10.02 19.56 8.49
N LEU A 110 -9.95 20.22 7.33
CA LEU A 110 -10.34 19.63 6.06
C LEU A 110 -9.54 18.35 5.75
N ALA A 111 -8.22 18.39 5.98
CA ALA A 111 -7.36 17.23 5.82
C ALA A 111 -7.75 16.08 6.76
N LEU A 112 -8.08 16.38 8.02
CA LEU A 112 -8.53 15.39 9.00
C LEU A 112 -9.86 14.77 8.59
N PHE A 113 -10.85 15.57 8.20
CA PHE A 113 -12.16 15.04 7.76
C PHE A 113 -12.02 14.18 6.51
N THR A 114 -11.27 14.63 5.50
CA THR A 114 -11.08 13.87 4.25
C THR A 114 -10.39 12.53 4.51
N SER A 115 -9.33 12.53 5.32
CA SER A 115 -8.61 11.30 5.67
C SER A 115 -9.43 10.36 6.56
N ALA A 116 -10.21 10.88 7.52
CA ALA A 116 -11.10 10.07 8.34
C ALA A 116 -12.23 9.44 7.50
N LEU A 117 -12.83 10.19 6.58
CA LEU A 117 -13.83 9.68 5.64
C LEU A 117 -13.25 8.55 4.77
N PHE A 118 -12.03 8.71 4.27
CA PHE A 118 -11.34 7.65 3.53
C PHE A 118 -11.18 6.38 4.37
N VAL A 119 -10.74 6.49 5.63
CA VAL A 119 -10.56 5.33 6.51
C VAL A 119 -11.86 4.58 6.78
N ILE A 120 -12.95 5.32 7.00
CA ILE A 120 -14.25 4.75 7.40
C ILE A 120 -15.04 4.19 6.21
N ASN A 121 -14.70 4.59 4.97
CA ASN A 121 -15.50 4.28 3.80
C ASN A 121 -15.54 2.75 3.51
N PRO A 122 -16.73 2.11 3.51
CA PRO A 122 -16.87 0.68 3.31
C PRO A 122 -16.42 0.20 1.92
N LEU A 123 -16.29 1.08 0.93
CA LEU A 123 -15.75 0.74 -0.40
C LEU A 123 -14.31 0.21 -0.33
N HIS A 124 -13.56 0.53 0.72
CA HIS A 124 -12.18 0.06 0.88
C HIS A 124 -12.07 -1.29 1.61
N VAL A 125 -13.18 -1.88 2.06
CA VAL A 125 -13.15 -3.14 2.82
C VAL A 125 -12.46 -4.25 2.04
N GLU A 126 -12.66 -4.34 0.73
CA GLU A 126 -11.97 -5.31 -0.11
C GLU A 126 -10.46 -5.06 -0.13
N ALA A 127 -10.02 -3.83 -0.41
CA ALA A 127 -8.60 -3.47 -0.46
C ALA A 127 -7.84 -3.69 0.87
N VAL A 128 -8.54 -3.67 2.02
CA VAL A 128 -7.95 -3.85 3.35
C VAL A 128 -8.11 -5.27 3.88
N SER A 129 -9.33 -5.81 3.84
CA SER A 129 -9.64 -7.10 4.46
C SER A 129 -9.27 -8.30 3.57
N TYR A 130 -9.23 -8.13 2.25
CA TYR A 130 -8.73 -9.16 1.35
C TYR A 130 -7.21 -9.01 1.21
N ILE A 131 -6.42 -10.03 1.58
CA ILE A 131 -4.96 -9.92 1.62
C ILE A 131 -4.39 -9.61 0.23
N SER A 132 -4.95 -10.23 -0.80
CA SER A 132 -4.61 -9.97 -2.22
C SER A 132 -5.04 -8.60 -2.72
N GLY A 133 -6.03 -7.97 -2.09
CA GLY A 133 -6.47 -6.59 -2.35
C GLY A 133 -5.43 -5.52 -2.00
N ARG A 134 -4.33 -5.90 -1.32
CA ARG A 134 -3.21 -5.02 -0.96
C ARG A 134 -2.64 -4.19 -2.12
N ALA A 135 -2.72 -4.70 -3.35
CA ALA A 135 -2.22 -4.02 -4.54
C ALA A 135 -2.76 -2.58 -4.67
N ASP A 136 -4.03 -2.38 -4.35
CA ASP A 136 -4.70 -1.08 -4.48
C ASP A 136 -4.22 -0.10 -3.40
N SER A 137 -4.02 -0.59 -2.18
CA SER A 137 -3.47 0.22 -1.08
C SER A 137 -2.03 0.65 -1.37
N LEU A 138 -1.19 -0.24 -1.92
CA LEU A 138 0.18 0.08 -2.30
C LEU A 138 0.22 1.14 -3.42
N SER A 139 -0.59 0.97 -4.46
CA SER A 139 -0.60 1.90 -5.59
C SER A 139 -1.08 3.29 -5.17
N ALA A 140 -2.15 3.37 -4.38
CA ALA A 140 -2.67 4.63 -3.85
C ALA A 140 -1.64 5.35 -2.97
N LEU A 141 -0.99 4.62 -2.05
CA LEU A 141 0.06 5.18 -1.19
C LEU A 141 1.20 5.78 -2.01
N PHE A 142 1.77 5.01 -2.94
CA PHE A 142 2.91 5.49 -3.73
C PHE A 142 2.54 6.64 -4.66
N LEU A 143 1.33 6.63 -5.22
CA LEU A 143 0.83 7.74 -6.04
C LEU A 143 0.72 9.03 -5.21
N LEU A 144 0.14 8.96 -4.02
CA LEU A 144 0.04 10.13 -3.12
C LEU A 144 1.41 10.63 -2.66
N LEU A 145 2.31 9.72 -2.27
CA LEU A 145 3.68 10.10 -1.90
C LEU A 145 4.41 10.76 -3.07
N CYS A 146 4.27 10.24 -4.29
CA CYS A 146 4.83 10.83 -5.50
C CYS A 146 4.32 12.27 -5.69
N LEU A 147 2.99 12.49 -5.60
CA LEU A 147 2.40 13.82 -5.74
C LEU A 147 2.87 14.79 -4.65
N ILE A 148 2.92 14.35 -3.39
CA ILE A 148 3.43 15.15 -2.26
C ILE A 148 4.87 15.58 -2.52
N PHE A 149 5.74 14.64 -2.92
CA PHE A 149 7.15 14.94 -3.19
C PHE A 149 7.33 15.82 -4.42
N TYR A 150 6.54 15.60 -5.47
CA TYR A 150 6.54 16.43 -6.67
C TYR A 150 6.19 17.89 -6.34
N ILE A 151 5.09 18.12 -5.62
CA ILE A 151 4.66 19.47 -5.20
C ILE A 151 5.73 20.12 -4.31
N LYS A 152 6.28 19.40 -3.33
CA LYS A 152 7.35 19.92 -2.47
C LYS A 152 8.63 20.24 -3.25
N LEU A 153 8.97 19.45 -4.27
CA LEU A 153 10.13 19.69 -5.12
C LEU A 153 9.94 20.95 -5.97
N VAL A 154 8.76 21.11 -6.60
CA VAL A 154 8.42 22.29 -7.40
C VAL A 154 8.34 23.54 -6.51
N GLY A 155 7.67 23.46 -5.35
CA GLY A 155 7.58 24.58 -4.40
C GLY A 155 8.92 25.03 -3.81
N ARG A 156 9.93 24.13 -3.74
CA ARG A 156 11.31 24.48 -3.37
C ARG A 156 12.11 25.14 -4.50
N LYS A 157 11.74 24.92 -5.76
CA LYS A 157 12.44 25.42 -6.93
C LYS A 157 11.74 26.65 -7.51
N ASN A 158 12.02 27.83 -6.95
CA ASN A 158 11.62 29.09 -7.58
C ASN A 158 12.65 30.23 -7.53
N VAL A 159 13.96 29.96 -7.70
CA VAL A 159 14.89 30.99 -8.25
C VAL A 159 15.96 30.41 -9.20
N MET A 160 16.60 29.28 -8.89
CA MET A 160 17.89 28.95 -9.55
C MET A 160 17.87 27.91 -10.69
N LEU A 161 16.73 27.25 -10.97
CA LEU A 161 16.65 26.21 -12.01
C LEU A 161 15.80 26.56 -13.23
N TYR A 162 15.02 27.65 -13.19
CA TYR A 162 14.45 28.23 -14.42
C TYR A 162 15.52 28.96 -15.25
N ILE A 163 16.65 29.36 -14.65
CA ILE A 163 17.76 30.02 -15.37
C ILE A 163 18.62 29.00 -16.16
N LEU A 164 18.57 27.70 -15.82
CA LEU A 164 19.34 26.66 -16.52
C LEU A 164 18.49 25.74 -17.41
N GLY A 165 17.16 25.93 -17.43
CA GLY A 165 16.24 25.28 -18.36
C GLY A 165 15.83 26.26 -19.46
N VAL A 166 16.80 26.68 -20.27
CA VAL A 166 16.53 27.32 -21.56
C VAL A 166 15.58 26.40 -22.32
N SER A 167 14.38 26.91 -22.59
CA SER A 167 13.52 26.43 -23.67
C SER A 167 14.25 26.64 -25.00
N PRO A 168 14.37 25.59 -25.81
CA PRO A 168 13.93 25.65 -27.19
C PRO A 168 12.67 24.80 -27.40
#